data_AF-A0A1B2HCU5-F1
#
_entry.id   AF-A0A1B2HCU5-F1
#
_cell.length_a   1.000
_cell.length_b   1.000
_cell.length_c   1.000
_cell.angle_alpha   90.00
_cell.angle_beta   90.00
_cell.angle_gamma   90.00
#
_symmetry.space_group_name_H-M   'P 1'
#
loop_
_entity.id
_entity.type
_entity.pdbx_description
1 polymer ?
#
loop_
_entity_poly.entity_id
_entity_poly.type
_entity_poly.pdbx_seq_one_letter_code
_entity_poly.pdbx_strand_id
1 'polypeptide(L)'
;MAERLWFGQALRWSRESGFWYAVGRARRRHAIVRITATEAKSYGHKFPAGWYLAEHPDSPGGGELGPRLGHDFRRAKEAAEVWLLAPAADRLSGECAPGLLTTVQIGATTFVAADGRSLSAWPVPWEACIEIRDDAGTEVGRVAPWFQYEDGEVSALQWIARAAATRLAPQPTYHAAVRAVGHELVHGVAGGGHRG
;
A
#
# COMPACT_ATOMS: atom_id res chain seq x y z
N MET A 1 5.56 -11.59 16.75
CA MET A 1 4.82 -12.53 15.86
C MET A 1 4.72 -11.90 14.47
N ALA A 2 4.68 -12.69 13.39
CA ALA A 2 4.57 -12.14 12.04
C ALA A 2 3.30 -12.65 11.36
N GLU A 3 2.54 -11.75 10.74
CA GLU A 3 1.21 -12.04 10.18
C GLU A 3 1.05 -11.48 8.77
N ARG A 4 0.30 -12.22 7.93
CA ARG A 4 -0.17 -11.73 6.64
C ARG A 4 -1.54 -11.07 6.83
N LEU A 5 -1.57 -9.75 6.80
CA LEU A 5 -2.79 -8.95 6.89
C LEU A 5 -2.87 -8.00 5.71
N TRP A 6 -4.06 -7.50 5.40
CA TRP A 6 -4.19 -6.37 4.48
C TRP A 6 -4.07 -5.06 5.26
N PHE A 7 -3.72 -3.97 4.57
CA PHE A 7 -3.84 -2.63 5.14
C PHE A 7 -5.29 -2.36 5.59
N GLY A 8 -5.46 -1.50 6.57
CA GLY A 8 -6.73 -1.26 7.28
C GLY A 8 -7.05 -2.28 8.38
N GLN A 9 -6.25 -3.35 8.48
CA GLN A 9 -6.36 -4.41 9.49
C GLN A 9 -5.09 -4.54 10.34
N ALA A 10 -3.95 -3.98 9.90
CA ALA A 10 -2.68 -4.16 10.58
C ALA A 10 -2.60 -3.33 11.87
N LEU A 11 -3.28 -2.18 11.92
CA LEU A 11 -3.38 -1.35 13.11
C LEU A 11 -4.74 -1.50 13.78
N ARG A 12 -4.75 -1.29 15.10
CA ARG A 12 -5.98 -1.13 15.86
C ARG A 12 -6.48 0.30 15.72
N TRP A 13 -7.76 0.44 15.38
CA TRP A 13 -8.39 1.73 15.19
C TRP A 13 -9.43 2.00 16.28
N SER A 14 -9.39 3.20 16.84
CA SER A 14 -10.39 3.70 17.80
C SER A 14 -11.00 5.00 17.31
N ARG A 15 -12.18 5.35 17.83
CA ARG A 15 -12.86 6.61 17.52
C ARG A 15 -12.89 7.47 18.77
N GLU A 16 -12.47 8.72 18.65
CA GLU A 16 -12.47 9.70 19.74
C GLU A 16 -12.68 11.11 19.16
N SER A 17 -13.54 11.92 19.79
CA SER A 17 -13.71 13.35 19.47
C SER A 17 -13.92 13.68 17.98
N GLY A 18 -14.60 12.81 17.22
CA GLY A 18 -14.87 13.00 15.79
C GLY A 18 -13.78 12.50 14.83
N PHE A 19 -12.63 12.07 15.35
CA PHE A 19 -11.52 11.50 14.60
C PHE A 19 -11.49 9.98 14.74
N TRP A 20 -10.80 9.33 13.81
CA TRP A 20 -10.42 7.94 13.89
C TRP A 20 -8.92 7.84 14.06
N TYR A 21 -8.48 7.15 15.09
CA TYR A 21 -7.08 7.07 15.47
C TYR A 21 -6.54 5.67 15.30
N ALA A 22 -5.27 5.60 14.92
CA ALA A 22 -4.45 4.41 14.97
C ALA A 22 -3.14 4.72 15.70
N VAL A 23 -2.59 3.72 16.37
CA VAL A 23 -1.23 3.77 16.91
C VAL A 23 -0.31 3.10 15.91
N GLY A 24 0.60 3.87 15.33
CA GLY A 24 1.61 3.40 14.37
C GLY A 24 2.91 2.99 15.05
N ARG A 25 4.02 3.03 14.29
CA ARG A 25 5.36 2.69 14.81
C ARG A 25 5.77 3.60 15.96
N ALA A 26 6.48 3.03 16.94
CA ALA A 26 6.99 3.74 18.11
C ALA A 26 5.90 4.48 18.92
N ARG A 27 4.72 3.85 19.08
CA ARG A 27 3.57 4.41 19.81
C ARG A 27 3.07 5.77 19.32
N ARG A 28 3.41 6.17 18.09
CA ARG A 28 2.92 7.44 17.54
C ARG A 28 1.45 7.32 17.19
N ARG A 29 0.66 8.25 17.73
CA ARG A 29 -0.76 8.38 17.43
C ARG A 29 -0.92 9.09 16.09
N HIS A 30 -1.83 8.56 15.28
CA HIS A 30 -2.17 9.08 13.97
C HIS A 30 -3.66 9.14 13.80
N ALA A 31 -4.15 10.12 13.04
CA ALA A 31 -5.56 10.43 12.97
C ALA A 31 -6.02 10.60 11.53
N ILE A 32 -7.21 10.10 11.23
CA ILE A 32 -7.97 10.48 10.04
C ILE A 32 -9.27 11.16 10.45
N VAL A 33 -9.68 12.14 9.67
CA VAL A 33 -10.92 12.89 9.85
C VAL A 33 -11.72 12.89 8.57
N ARG A 34 -13.06 12.92 8.71
CA ARG A 34 -13.96 13.08 7.58
C ARG A 34 -14.35 14.55 7.47
N ILE A 35 -14.08 15.14 6.32
CA ILE A 35 -14.62 16.42 5.90
C ILE A 35 -15.91 16.17 5.12
N THR A 36 -17.01 16.70 5.63
CA THR A 36 -18.34 16.63 5.01
C THR A 36 -18.47 17.64 3.87
N ALA A 37 -19.53 17.52 3.06
CA ALA A 37 -19.82 18.50 2.01
C ALA A 37 -20.11 19.90 2.57
N THR A 38 -20.70 19.98 3.78
CA THR A 38 -20.95 21.24 4.46
C THR A 38 -19.65 21.91 4.89
N GLU A 39 -18.76 21.15 5.55
CA GLU A 39 -17.45 21.66 5.97
C GLU A 39 -16.58 22.06 4.76
N ALA A 40 -16.61 21.28 3.68
CA ALA A 40 -15.88 21.58 2.45
C ALA A 40 -16.26 22.95 1.85
N LYS A 41 -17.55 23.34 1.94
CA LYS A 41 -18.01 24.68 1.52
C LYS A 41 -17.46 25.76 2.45
N SER A 42 -17.46 25.53 3.75
CA SER A 42 -16.91 26.46 4.75
C SER A 42 -15.39 26.66 4.59
N TYR A 43 -14.66 25.65 4.10
CA TYR A 43 -13.24 25.75 3.77
C TYR A 43 -12.95 26.41 2.42
N GLY A 44 -13.96 27.00 1.74
CA GLY A 44 -13.76 27.68 0.46
C GLY A 44 -13.17 26.78 -0.62
N HIS A 45 -13.54 25.49 -0.64
CA HIS A 45 -13.02 24.45 -1.53
C HIS A 45 -11.55 24.05 -1.33
N LYS A 46 -10.84 24.58 -0.32
CA LYS A 46 -9.46 24.13 0.01
C LYS A 46 -9.41 22.62 0.30
N PHE A 47 -10.47 22.08 0.91
CA PHE A 47 -10.60 20.65 1.22
C PHE A 47 -11.94 20.11 0.70
N PRO A 48 -11.97 19.42 -0.46
CA PRO A 48 -13.15 18.69 -0.92
C PRO A 48 -13.67 17.68 0.11
N ALA A 49 -14.96 17.34 0.05
CA ALA A 49 -15.53 16.36 0.99
C ALA A 49 -14.85 14.98 0.86
N GLY A 50 -14.40 14.39 1.97
CA GLY A 50 -13.70 13.11 1.96
C GLY A 50 -12.97 12.84 3.27
N TRP A 51 -12.15 11.81 3.28
CA TRP A 51 -11.30 11.48 4.42
C TRP A 51 -9.90 12.05 4.21
N TYR A 52 -9.29 12.52 5.29
CA TYR A 52 -7.99 13.19 5.30
C TYR A 52 -7.14 12.67 6.45
N LEU A 53 -5.82 12.64 6.26
CA LEU A 53 -4.89 12.54 7.39
C LEU A 53 -4.92 13.85 8.18
N ALA A 54 -5.18 13.78 9.48
CA ALA A 54 -5.10 14.92 10.38
C ALA A 54 -3.79 14.93 11.17
N GLU A 55 -3.28 13.75 11.54
CA GLU A 55 -2.01 13.59 12.25
C GLU A 55 -1.20 12.48 11.56
N HIS A 56 -0.08 12.82 10.93
CA HIS A 56 0.73 11.88 10.15
C HIS A 56 2.24 12.06 10.40
N PRO A 57 3.06 11.02 10.20
CA PRO A 57 4.45 11.00 10.67
C PRO A 57 5.36 12.01 9.97
N ASP A 58 4.98 12.48 8.78
CA ASP A 58 5.77 13.42 7.99
C ASP A 58 5.49 14.90 8.33
N SER A 59 4.49 15.19 9.19
CA SER A 59 4.19 16.54 9.65
C SER A 59 3.80 16.56 11.14
N PRO A 60 4.78 16.50 12.06
CA PRO A 60 4.54 16.44 13.50
C PRO A 60 4.03 17.76 14.13
N GLY A 61 3.68 18.78 13.32
CA GLY A 61 3.32 20.13 13.77
C GLY A 61 1.83 20.51 13.71
N GLY A 62 0.95 19.64 13.22
CA GLY A 62 -0.50 19.73 13.42
C GLY A 62 -1.26 20.95 12.86
N GLY A 63 -0.72 21.68 11.88
CA GLY A 63 -1.32 22.94 11.41
C GLY A 63 -2.32 22.82 10.25
N GLU A 64 -2.16 21.83 9.38
CA GLU A 64 -3.02 21.65 8.20
C GLU A 64 -3.39 20.17 8.01
N LEU A 65 -4.60 19.92 7.50
CA LEU A 65 -4.98 18.58 7.06
C LEU A 65 -3.99 18.11 6.00
N GLY A 66 -3.49 16.89 6.19
CA GLY A 66 -2.64 16.19 5.24
C GLY A 66 -3.39 15.75 3.98
N PRO A 67 -2.84 14.80 3.21
CA PRO A 67 -3.42 14.41 1.93
C PRO A 67 -4.79 13.76 2.10
N ARG A 68 -5.62 13.91 1.06
CA ARG A 68 -6.91 13.25 0.95
C ARG A 68 -6.72 11.75 0.71
N LEU A 69 -7.40 10.94 1.52
CA LEU A 69 -7.31 9.48 1.52
C LEU A 69 -8.40 8.79 0.70
N GLY A 70 -9.44 9.52 0.32
CA GLY A 70 -10.55 9.03 -0.50
C GLY A 70 -11.92 9.43 0.05
N HIS A 71 -12.97 8.87 -0.52
CA HIS A 71 -14.35 9.11 -0.08
C HIS A 71 -14.89 8.03 0.87
N ASP A 72 -14.41 6.81 0.72
CA ASP A 72 -14.82 5.64 1.48
C ASP A 72 -13.95 5.45 2.73
N PHE A 73 -14.57 5.10 3.86
CA PHE A 73 -13.87 4.96 5.13
C PHE A 73 -12.90 3.77 5.14
N ARG A 74 -13.28 2.64 4.54
CA ARG A 74 -12.41 1.46 4.47
C ARG A 74 -11.16 1.77 3.64
N ARG A 75 -11.33 2.36 2.45
CA ARG A 75 -10.19 2.81 1.62
C ARG A 75 -9.35 3.87 2.32
N ALA A 76 -9.98 4.77 3.08
CA ALA A 76 -9.24 5.76 3.86
C ALA A 76 -8.36 5.11 4.93
N LYS A 77 -8.87 4.10 5.65
CA LYS A 77 -8.05 3.32 6.58
C LYS A 77 -6.89 2.60 5.90
N GLU A 78 -7.15 1.94 4.77
CA GLU A 78 -6.12 1.26 3.99
C GLU A 78 -5.00 2.24 3.58
N ALA A 79 -5.38 3.37 2.97
CA ALA A 79 -4.45 4.41 2.56
C ALA A 79 -3.71 5.04 3.74
N ALA A 80 -4.39 5.25 4.86
CA ALA A 80 -3.75 5.74 6.08
C ALA A 80 -2.69 4.75 6.58
N GLU A 81 -2.99 3.46 6.71
CA GLU A 81 -1.98 2.49 7.14
C GLU A 81 -0.78 2.41 6.18
N VAL A 82 -0.98 2.60 4.87
CA VAL A 82 0.14 2.76 3.93
C VAL A 82 1.01 3.96 4.31
N TRP A 83 0.43 5.12 4.57
CA TRP A 83 1.17 6.30 5.04
C TRP A 83 1.93 6.04 6.35
N LEU A 84 1.31 5.33 7.29
CA LEU A 84 1.86 5.13 8.63
C LEU A 84 2.94 4.04 8.69
N LEU A 85 2.81 2.98 7.89
CA LEU A 85 3.61 1.77 7.99
C LEU A 85 4.61 1.57 6.86
N ALA A 86 4.31 2.07 5.66
CA ALA A 86 5.21 1.92 4.52
C ALA A 86 6.30 3.01 4.51
N PRO A 87 7.53 2.67 4.08
CA PRO A 87 8.57 3.66 3.81
C PRO A 87 8.07 4.74 2.84
N ALA A 88 8.51 5.99 3.03
CA ALA A 88 8.09 7.11 2.17
C ALA A 88 8.32 6.84 0.68
N ALA A 89 9.43 6.18 0.34
CA ALA A 89 9.79 5.80 -1.03
C ALA A 89 8.78 4.86 -1.71
N ASP A 90 8.07 4.02 -0.95
CA ASP A 90 7.09 3.08 -1.51
C ASP A 90 5.73 3.74 -1.79
N ARG A 91 5.46 4.92 -1.20
CA ARG A 91 4.14 5.57 -1.30
C ARG A 91 3.88 6.12 -2.70
N LEU A 92 4.93 6.58 -3.38
CA LEU A 92 4.90 7.15 -4.72
C LEU A 92 5.49 6.16 -5.73
N SER A 93 5.22 6.36 -7.02
CA SER A 93 5.80 5.50 -8.06
C SER A 93 7.34 5.58 -8.06
N GLY A 94 7.97 4.44 -8.31
CA GLY A 94 9.41 4.33 -8.49
C GLY A 94 9.75 3.79 -9.88
N GLU A 95 11.05 3.73 -10.19
CA GLU A 95 11.50 3.05 -11.39
C GLU A 95 11.03 1.59 -11.36
N CYS A 96 10.37 1.16 -12.44
CA CYS A 96 9.82 -0.18 -12.62
C CYS A 96 8.90 -0.71 -11.51
N ALA A 97 8.24 0.18 -10.77
CA ALA A 97 7.23 -0.20 -9.79
C ALA A 97 6.18 0.94 -9.63
N PRO A 98 4.88 0.61 -9.52
CA PRO A 98 3.86 1.61 -9.31
C PRO A 98 3.91 2.10 -7.86
N GLY A 99 3.33 3.27 -7.57
CA GLY A 99 3.20 3.73 -6.18
C GLY A 99 2.21 2.88 -5.38
N LEU A 100 2.58 2.48 -4.17
CA LEU A 100 1.74 1.66 -3.30
C LEU A 100 0.43 2.37 -2.94
N LEU A 101 0.50 3.67 -2.65
CA LEU A 101 -0.68 4.45 -2.25
C LEU A 101 -1.72 4.47 -3.38
N THR A 102 -1.28 4.78 -4.61
CA THR A 102 -2.12 4.75 -5.82
C THR A 102 -2.70 3.36 -6.07
N THR A 103 -1.86 2.32 -5.93
CA THR A 103 -2.27 0.92 -6.13
C THR A 103 -3.37 0.53 -5.14
N VAL A 104 -3.23 0.88 -3.85
CA VAL A 104 -4.24 0.58 -2.82
C VAL A 104 -5.53 1.40 -3.01
N GLN A 105 -5.42 2.67 -3.38
CA GLN A 105 -6.56 3.57 -3.49
C GLN A 105 -7.39 3.35 -4.75
N ILE A 106 -6.73 3.21 -5.90
CA ILE A 106 -7.36 3.20 -7.22
C ILE A 106 -7.35 1.79 -7.81
N GLY A 107 -6.28 1.04 -7.57
CA GLY A 107 -6.02 -0.23 -8.25
C GLY A 107 -5.62 -0.04 -9.72
N ALA A 108 -5.47 -1.14 -10.43
CA ALA A 108 -5.12 -1.18 -11.86
C ALA A 108 -3.93 -0.28 -12.25
N THR A 109 -2.99 -0.04 -11.34
CA THR A 109 -1.96 0.97 -11.56
C THR A 109 -0.91 0.41 -12.51
N THR A 110 -0.78 1.02 -13.68
CA THR A 110 0.14 0.57 -14.71
C THR A 110 1.57 1.06 -14.46
N PHE A 111 2.54 0.26 -14.87
CA PHE A 111 3.96 0.56 -14.79
C PHE A 111 4.73 -0.23 -15.84
N VAL A 112 5.96 0.20 -16.15
CA VAL A 112 6.83 -0.46 -17.12
C VAL A 112 7.86 -1.29 -16.37
N ALA A 113 7.89 -2.61 -16.61
CA ALA A 113 8.89 -3.51 -16.06
C ALA A 113 10.29 -3.22 -16.61
N ALA A 114 11.33 -3.79 -16.01
CA ALA A 114 12.72 -3.54 -16.40
C ALA A 114 13.05 -3.94 -17.84
N ASP A 115 12.30 -4.87 -18.42
CA ASP A 115 12.44 -5.33 -19.82
C ASP A 115 11.54 -4.55 -20.80
N GLY A 116 10.86 -3.50 -20.35
CA GLY A 116 10.00 -2.66 -21.18
C GLY A 116 8.55 -3.13 -21.31
N ARG A 117 8.17 -4.28 -20.72
CA ARG A 117 6.76 -4.71 -20.73
C ARG A 117 5.88 -3.80 -19.87
N SER A 118 4.67 -3.54 -20.34
CA SER A 118 3.64 -2.89 -19.52
C SER A 118 2.98 -3.93 -18.62
N LEU A 119 2.89 -3.59 -17.33
CA LEU A 119 2.26 -4.40 -16.29
C LEU A 119 1.25 -3.54 -15.52
N SER A 120 0.33 -4.18 -14.82
CA SER A 120 -0.62 -3.51 -13.93
C SER A 120 -0.69 -4.16 -12.55
N ALA A 121 -0.82 -3.34 -11.51
CA ALA A 121 -0.93 -3.77 -10.12
C ALA A 121 -2.36 -3.61 -9.59
N TRP A 122 -2.92 -4.69 -9.05
CA TRP A 122 -4.30 -4.79 -8.59
C TRP A 122 -4.36 -5.22 -7.13
N PRO A 123 -4.88 -4.40 -6.21
CA PRO A 123 -5.07 -4.82 -4.83
C PRO A 123 -6.16 -5.90 -4.77
N VAL A 124 -5.89 -6.97 -4.04
CA VAL A 124 -6.81 -8.08 -3.75
C VAL A 124 -6.95 -8.19 -2.22
N PRO A 125 -7.71 -7.28 -1.57
CA PRO A 125 -7.71 -7.14 -0.11
C PRO A 125 -8.09 -8.41 0.65
N TRP A 126 -9.01 -9.21 0.12
CA TRP A 126 -9.48 -10.44 0.76
C TRP A 126 -8.42 -11.56 0.76
N GLU A 127 -7.43 -11.48 -0.14
CA GLU A 127 -6.26 -12.38 -0.16
C GLU A 127 -5.03 -11.73 0.47
N ALA A 128 -5.16 -10.50 0.96
CA ALA A 128 -4.09 -9.69 1.53
C ALA A 128 -2.87 -9.59 0.60
N CYS A 129 -3.08 -9.30 -0.68
CA CYS A 129 -2.00 -9.12 -1.64
C CYS A 129 -2.31 -8.09 -2.74
N ILE A 130 -1.29 -7.77 -3.52
CA ILE A 130 -1.36 -7.04 -4.78
C ILE A 130 -1.00 -8.04 -5.87
N GLU A 131 -1.90 -8.24 -6.82
CA GLU A 131 -1.69 -9.05 -8.01
C GLU A 131 -1.06 -8.21 -9.12
N ILE A 132 -0.06 -8.76 -9.79
CA ILE A 132 0.62 -8.15 -10.92
C ILE A 132 0.18 -8.88 -12.17
N ARG A 133 -0.34 -8.13 -13.15
CA ARG A 133 -0.86 -8.66 -14.42
C ARG A 133 -0.11 -8.09 -15.61
N ASP A 134 -0.01 -8.87 -16.68
CA ASP A 134 0.42 -8.40 -17.98
C ASP A 134 -0.71 -7.66 -18.74
N ASP A 135 -0.39 -7.14 -19.93
CA ASP A 135 -1.34 -6.43 -20.79
C ASP A 135 -2.49 -7.33 -21.29
N ALA A 136 -2.31 -8.65 -21.30
CA ALA A 136 -3.37 -9.62 -21.61
C ALA A 136 -4.29 -9.89 -20.40
N GLY A 137 -3.98 -9.32 -19.23
CA GLY A 137 -4.71 -9.52 -17.99
C GLY A 137 -4.34 -10.81 -17.25
N THR A 138 -3.29 -11.50 -17.68
CA THR A 138 -2.80 -12.73 -17.05
C THR A 138 -2.04 -12.39 -15.78
N GLU A 139 -2.31 -13.10 -14.68
CA GLU A 139 -1.50 -12.98 -13.47
C GLU A 139 -0.08 -13.49 -13.74
N VAL A 140 0.89 -12.61 -13.52
CA VAL A 140 2.32 -12.92 -13.65
C VAL A 140 3.04 -12.97 -12.30
N GLY A 141 2.43 -12.41 -11.25
CA GLY A 141 2.94 -12.54 -9.89
C GLY A 141 2.07 -11.85 -8.85
N ARG A 142 2.49 -11.95 -7.59
CA ARG A 142 1.81 -11.36 -6.43
C ARG A 142 2.81 -10.82 -5.44
N VAL A 143 2.42 -9.76 -4.75
CA VAL A 143 3.18 -9.12 -3.69
C VAL A 143 2.28 -8.98 -2.47
N ALA A 144 2.65 -9.59 -1.34
CA ALA A 144 1.87 -9.58 -0.11
C ALA A 144 2.62 -8.87 1.02
N PRO A 145 1.98 -7.92 1.73
CA PRO A 145 2.56 -7.35 2.93
C PRO A 145 2.59 -8.39 4.06
N TRP A 146 3.65 -8.33 4.86
CA TRP A 146 3.87 -9.19 6.01
C TRP A 146 4.29 -8.31 7.18
N PHE A 147 3.43 -8.22 8.20
CA PHE A 147 3.63 -7.34 9.34
C PHE A 147 4.28 -8.11 10.48
N GLN A 148 5.34 -7.55 11.06
CA GLN A 148 5.96 -8.07 12.27
C GLN A 148 5.50 -7.25 13.46
N TYR A 149 5.18 -7.96 14.55
CA TYR A 149 4.69 -7.38 15.79
C TYR A 149 5.63 -7.65 16.95
N GLU A 150 5.88 -6.60 17.73
CA GLU A 150 6.61 -6.59 19.00
C GLU A 150 5.78 -5.81 20.02
N ASP A 151 5.55 -6.38 21.20
CA ASP A 151 4.71 -5.81 22.26
C ASP A 151 3.31 -5.32 21.80
N GLY A 152 2.72 -6.01 20.83
CA GLY A 152 1.40 -5.69 20.28
C GLY A 152 1.38 -4.56 19.25
N GLU A 153 2.54 -4.06 18.83
CA GLU A 153 2.70 -3.00 17.84
C GLU A 153 3.39 -3.50 16.58
N VAL A 154 3.06 -2.92 15.43
CA VAL A 154 3.78 -3.21 14.18
C VAL A 154 5.20 -2.65 14.29
N SER A 155 6.20 -3.54 14.41
CA SER A 155 7.62 -3.19 14.48
C SER A 155 8.27 -3.13 13.09
N ALA A 156 7.83 -3.98 12.16
CA ALA A 156 8.32 -3.97 10.77
C ALA A 156 7.24 -4.37 9.75
N LEU A 157 7.47 -3.95 8.51
CA LEU A 157 6.73 -4.39 7.32
C LEU A 157 7.73 -4.97 6.34
N GLN A 158 7.49 -6.20 5.90
CA GLN A 158 8.21 -6.85 4.81
C GLN A 158 7.24 -7.22 3.69
N TRP A 159 7.78 -7.51 2.52
CA TRP A 159 7.01 -7.88 1.35
C TRP A 159 7.41 -9.25 0.85
N ILE A 160 6.44 -10.14 0.74
CA ILE A 160 6.64 -11.47 0.18
C ILE A 160 6.13 -11.46 -1.26
N ALA A 161 7.05 -11.64 -2.20
CA ALA A 161 6.71 -11.76 -3.61
C ALA A 161 6.61 -13.22 -4.06
N ARG A 162 5.76 -13.46 -5.04
CA ARG A 162 5.66 -14.70 -5.79
C ARG A 162 5.62 -14.34 -7.27
N ALA A 163 6.40 -15.04 -8.08
CA ALA A 163 6.33 -14.97 -9.54
C ALA A 163 6.09 -16.39 -10.06
N ALA A 164 5.04 -16.58 -10.86
CA ALA A 164 4.56 -17.90 -11.25
C ALA A 164 4.41 -18.87 -10.05
N ALA A 165 5.08 -20.04 -10.06
CA ALA A 165 5.06 -21.01 -8.95
C ALA A 165 6.14 -20.75 -7.88
N THR A 166 7.02 -19.77 -8.09
CA THR A 166 8.20 -19.55 -7.25
C THR A 166 7.95 -18.48 -6.21
N ARG A 167 8.15 -18.84 -4.93
CA ARG A 167 8.19 -17.87 -3.83
C ARG A 167 9.56 -17.21 -3.80
N LEU A 168 9.58 -15.88 -3.80
CA LEU A 168 10.81 -15.10 -3.74
C LEU A 168 11.21 -14.81 -2.29
N ALA A 169 12.48 -14.43 -2.08
CA ALA A 169 12.96 -14.01 -0.77
C ALA A 169 12.19 -12.76 -0.28
N PRO A 170 11.97 -12.63 1.05
CA PRO A 170 11.35 -11.44 1.62
C PRO A 170 12.10 -10.17 1.22
N GLN A 171 11.35 -9.13 0.87
CA GLN A 171 11.88 -7.83 0.44
C GLN A 171 11.58 -6.76 1.49
N PRO A 172 12.50 -5.80 1.71
CA PRO A 172 12.30 -4.74 2.69
C PRO A 172 11.32 -3.65 2.24
N THR A 173 11.02 -3.58 0.94
CA THR A 173 10.21 -2.53 0.32
C THR A 173 9.28 -3.10 -0.74
N TYR A 174 8.14 -2.45 -0.96
CA TYR A 174 7.17 -2.81 -1.98
C TYR A 174 7.79 -2.77 -3.37
N HIS A 175 8.53 -1.71 -3.70
CA HIS A 175 9.18 -1.58 -5.00
C HIS A 175 10.17 -2.72 -5.29
N ALA A 176 10.99 -3.12 -4.30
CA ALA A 176 11.90 -4.25 -4.46
C ALA A 176 11.13 -5.57 -4.72
N ALA A 177 9.99 -5.79 -4.05
CA ALA A 177 9.14 -6.95 -4.31
C ALA A 177 8.55 -6.96 -5.73
N VAL A 178 8.04 -5.83 -6.20
CA VAL A 178 7.50 -5.71 -7.57
C VAL A 178 8.60 -5.91 -8.62
N ARG A 179 9.78 -5.31 -8.42
CA ARG A 179 10.93 -5.49 -9.32
C ARG A 179 11.41 -6.94 -9.34
N ALA A 180 11.41 -7.63 -8.20
CA ALA A 180 11.77 -9.03 -8.12
C ALA A 180 10.80 -9.92 -8.93
N VAL A 181 9.49 -9.61 -8.91
CA VAL A 181 8.51 -10.27 -9.81
C VAL A 181 8.87 -10.00 -11.27
N GLY A 182 9.11 -8.74 -11.64
CA GLY A 182 9.49 -8.36 -13.01
C GLY A 182 10.76 -9.07 -13.49
N HIS A 183 11.79 -9.15 -12.65
CA HIS A 183 13.05 -9.83 -12.94
C HIS A 183 12.85 -11.34 -13.14
N GLU A 184 12.09 -12.00 -12.25
CA GLU A 184 11.81 -13.43 -12.39
C GLU A 184 11.00 -13.75 -13.66
N LEU A 185 10.13 -12.84 -14.11
CA LEU A 185 9.43 -13.00 -15.39
C LEU A 185 10.34 -12.92 -16.62
N VAL A 186 11.49 -12.27 -16.52
CA VAL A 186 12.50 -12.23 -17.60
C VAL A 186 13.33 -13.50 -17.58
N HIS A 187 13.80 -13.90 -16.40
CA HIS A 187 14.78 -14.97 -16.25
C HIS A 187 14.19 -16.38 -16.09
N GLY A 188 12.98 -16.49 -15.54
CA GLY A 188 12.26 -17.77 -15.37
C GLY A 188 11.77 -18.38 -16.68
N VAL A 189 11.58 -17.58 -17.73
CA VAL A 189 11.23 -18.06 -19.08
C VAL A 189 12.42 -18.77 -19.74
N ALA A 190 13.66 -18.45 -19.36
CA ALA A 190 14.85 -19.07 -19.92
C ALA A 190 15.09 -20.53 -19.42
N GLY A 191 14.39 -20.97 -18.37
CA GLY A 191 14.52 -22.32 -17.80
C GLY A 191 13.45 -23.33 -18.25
N GLY A 192 12.44 -22.91 -19.01
CA GLY A 192 11.31 -23.74 -19.47
C GLY A 192 11.51 -24.41 -20.83
N GLY A 193 12.72 -24.35 -21.40
CA GLY A 193 13.08 -25.07 -22.62
C GLY A 193 13.68 -26.44 -22.31
N HIS A 194 13.02 -27.49 -22.79
CA HIS A 194 13.41 -28.91 -22.77
C HIS A 194 13.12 -29.73 -21.51
N ARG A 195 12.08 -30.57 -21.62
CA ARG A 195 12.13 -32.03 -21.78
C ARG A 195 10.77 -32.41 -22.39
N GLY A 196 10.68 -33.02 -23.57
CA GLY A 196 11.18 -34.35 -23.88
C GLY A 196 9.95 -35.24 -24.04
#